data_AF-A0A0C2HJ26-F1
#
_entry.id   AF-A0A0C2HJ26-F1
#
_cell.length_a   1.000
_cell.length_b   1.000
_cell.length_c   1.000
_cell.angle_alpha   90.00
_cell.angle_beta   90.00
_cell.angle_gamma   90.00
#
_symmetry.space_group_name_H-M   'P 1'
#
loop_
_entity.id
_entity.type
_entity.pdbx_description
1 polymer ?
#
loop_
_entity_poly.entity_id
_entity_poly.type
_entity_poly.pdbx_seq_one_letter_code
_entity_poly.pdbx_strand_id
1 'polypeptide(L)' 'MEQTLRNLVGIYKNYEIWFIGHSLGGAKAEMAVLSMLFKRLISQKKVRLLTFGSTRVGDMSFVNLIETLVS' A
#
# COMPACT_ATOMS: atom_id res chain seq x y z
N MET A 1 -4.75 -0.46 -12.69
CA MET A 1 -4.02 -0.98 -11.51
C MET A 1 -4.79 -2.09 -10.81
N GLU A 2 -6.01 -1.84 -10.31
CA GLU A 2 -6.76 -2.81 -9.49
C GLU A 2 -7.00 -4.15 -10.17
N GLN A 3 -7.48 -4.15 -11.42
CA GLN A 3 -7.72 -5.39 -12.16
C GLN A 3 -6.43 -6.19 -12.38
N THR A 4 -5.36 -5.51 -12.77
CA THR A 4 -4.04 -6.11 -12.96
C THR A 4 -3.54 -6.73 -11.66
N LEU A 5 -3.64 -6.01 -10.55
CA LEU A 5 -3.20 -6.49 -9.24
C LEU A 5 -4.04 -7.70 -8.78
N ARG A 6 -5.37 -7.65 -8.93
CA ARG A 6 -6.25 -8.80 -8.64
C ARG A 6 -5.82 -10.06 -9.39
N ASN A 7 -5.54 -9.92 -10.69
CA ASN A 7 -5.09 -11.05 -11.52
C ASN A 7 -3.74 -11.59 -11.02
N LEU A 8 -2.76 -10.71 -10.77
CA LEU A 8 -1.43 -11.10 -10.30
C LEU A 8 -1.46 -11.76 -8.92
N VAL A 9 -2.29 -11.27 -7.99
CA VAL A 9 -2.50 -11.89 -6.67
C VAL A 9 -3.07 -13.30 -6.79
N GLY A 10 -3.94 -13.53 -7.77
CA GLY A 10 -4.50 -14.86 -8.06
C GLY A 10 -3.46 -15.83 -8.59
N ILE A 11 -2.54 -15.35 -9.45
CA ILE A 11 -1.47 -16.14 -10.06
C ILE A 11 -0.34 -16.41 -9.04
N TYR A 12 0.13 -15.36 -8.36
CA TYR A 12 1.30 -15.38 -7.47
C TYR A 12 0.88 -15.36 -5.99
N LYS A 13 0.20 -16.42 -5.56
CA LYS A 13 -0.46 -16.44 -4.23
C LYS A 13 0.49 -16.21 -3.05
N ASN A 14 1.77 -16.54 -3.15
CA ASN A 14 2.72 -16.47 -2.01
C ASN A 14 3.62 -15.25 -2.03
N TYR A 15 3.46 -14.36 -3.01
CA TYR A 15 4.35 -13.21 -3.18
C TYR A 15 3.94 -12.07 -2.25
N GLU A 16 4.93 -11.32 -1.79
CA GLU A 16 4.71 -10.02 -1.17
C GLU A 16 4.45 -8.96 -2.23
N ILE A 17 3.72 -7.91 -1.84
CA ILE A 17 3.35 -6.79 -2.68
C ILE A 17 3.93 -5.54 -2.05
N TRP A 18 4.86 -4.94 -2.78
CA TRP A 18 5.62 -3.78 -2.34
C TRP A 18 5.06 -2.52 -3.00
N PHE A 19 4.62 -1.58 -2.18
CA PHE A 19 4.27 -0.24 -2.60
C PHE A 19 5.47 0.66 -2.35
N ILE A 20 6.03 1.24 -3.41
CA ILE A 20 7.27 2.02 -3.33
C ILE A 20 7.03 3.38 -3.99
N GLY A 21 7.59 4.44 -3.38
CA GLY A 21 7.50 5.78 -3.97
C GLY A 21 8.51 6.77 -3.41
N HIS A 22 8.93 7.72 -4.25
CA HIS A 22 9.81 8.82 -3.89
C HIS A 22 9.11 10.18 -4.04
N SER A 23 9.37 11.12 -3.13
CA SER A 23 8.77 12.45 -3.14
C SER A 23 7.23 12.37 -3.17
N LEU A 24 6.56 13.02 -4.12
CA LEU A 24 5.12 12.88 -4.37
C LEU A 24 4.68 11.41 -4.60
N GLY A 25 5.57 10.58 -5.15
CA GLY A 25 5.32 9.16 -5.33
C GLY A 25 5.16 8.41 -4.01
N GLY A 26 5.82 8.86 -2.94
CA GLY A 26 5.68 8.27 -1.59
C GLY A 26 4.25 8.44 -1.07
N ALA A 27 3.73 9.66 -1.15
CA ALA A 27 2.35 9.98 -0.78
C ALA A 27 1.34 9.13 -1.59
N LYS A 28 1.59 8.97 -2.89
CA LYS A 28 0.77 8.09 -3.74
C LYS A 28 0.86 6.63 -3.34
N ALA A 29 2.03 6.14 -2.94
CA ALA A 29 2.22 4.77 -2.49
C ALA A 29 1.43 4.49 -1.18
N GLU A 30 1.47 5.42 -0.22
CA GLU A 30 0.68 5.38 1.02
C GLU A 30 -0.83 5.32 0.74
N MET A 31 -1.35 6.17 -0.16
CA MET A 31 -2.77 6.14 -0.50
C MET A 31 -3.16 4.87 -1.28
N ALA A 32 -2.29 4.40 -2.18
CA ALA A 32 -2.55 3.22 -2.99
C ALA A 32 -2.65 1.97 -2.12
N VAL A 33 -1.71 1.78 -1.18
CA VAL A 33 -1.72 0.59 -0.31
C VAL A 33 -3.00 0.50 0.52
N LEU A 34 -3.44 1.62 1.13
CA LEU A 34 -4.69 1.67 1.88
C LEU A 34 -5.91 1.38 1.01
N SER A 35 -5.98 1.98 -0.18
CA SER A 35 -7.06 1.73 -1.14
C SER A 35 -7.18 0.25 -1.50
N MET A 36 -6.04 -0.42 -1.73
CA MET A 36 -6.03 -1.84 -2.10
C MET A 36 -6.41 -2.75 -0.92
N LEU A 37 -5.97 -2.42 0.29
CA LEU A 37 -6.33 -3.14 1.52
C LEU A 37 -7.83 -3.01 1.84
N PHE A 38 -8.39 -1.79 1.79
CA PHE A 38 -9.81 -1.56 2.06
C PHE A 38 -10.73 -2.20 1.02
N LYS A 39 -10.30 -2.24 -0.24
CA LYS A 39 -10.99 -2.98 -1.30
C LYS A 39 -10.81 -4.51 -1.20
N ARG A 40 -10.07 -4.99 -0.20
CA ARG A 40 -9.74 -6.41 0.04
C ARG A 40 -9.11 -7.09 -1.19
N LEU A 41 -8.30 -6.34 -1.94
CA LEU A 41 -7.59 -6.83 -3.13
C LEU A 41 -6.34 -7.61 -2.76
N ILE A 42 -5.76 -7.25 -1.63
CA ILE A 42 -4.51 -7.75 -1.10
C ILE A 42 -4.68 -8.03 0.38
N SER A 43 -3.92 -8.99 0.89
CA SER A 43 -3.92 -9.32 2.32
C SER A 43 -2.89 -8.47 3.04
N GLN A 44 -3.27 -7.89 4.18
CA GLN A 44 -2.38 -7.13 5.07
C GLN A 44 -1.05 -7.85 5.35
N LYS A 45 -1.09 -9.18 5.53
CA LYS A 45 0.08 -9.99 5.86
C LYS A 45 1.14 -10.05 4.74
N LYS A 46 0.79 -9.66 3.51
CA LYS A 46 1.64 -9.76 2.32
C LYS A 46 2.03 -8.41 1.75
N VAL A 47 1.81 -7.34 2.50
CA VAL A 47 2.06 -5.98 2.04
C VAL A 47 3.28 -5.40 2.73
N ARG A 48 4.06 -4.64 1.97
CA ARG A 48 5.15 -3.79 2.45
C ARG A 48 5.02 -2.42 1.80
N LEU A 49 5.31 -1.37 2.56
CA LEU A 49 5.35 0.01 2.07
C LEU A 49 6.73 0.59 2.33
N LEU A 50 7.34 1.17 1.28
CA LEU A 50 8.63 1.84 1.37
C LEU A 50 8.56 3.19 0.67
N THR A 51 8.65 4.27 1.43
CA THR A 51 8.61 5.63 0.88
C THR A 51 9.90 6.38 1.16
N PHE A 52 10.34 7.21 0.22
CA PHE A 52 11.54 8.02 0.32
C PHE A 52 11.20 9.50 0.14
N GLY A 53 11.44 10.32 1.17
CA GLY A 53 11.12 11.74 1.15
C GLY A 53 9.63 12.02 0.88
N SER A 54 8.74 11.17 1.38
CA SER A 54 7.29 11.27 1.18
C SER A 54 6.75 12.60 1.73
N THR A 55 5.89 13.28 0.98
CA THR A 55 5.15 14.44 1.49
C THR A 55 4.02 13.99 2.42
N ARG A 56 3.68 14.78 3.43
CA ARG A 56 2.57 14.48 4.35
C ARG A 56 1.24 14.34 3.59
N VAL A 57 0.51 13.26 3.84
CA VAL A 57 -0.78 12.95 3.19
C VAL A 57 -1.98 13.31 4.05
N GLY A 58 -1.91 13.07 5.35
CA GLY A 58 -3.03 13.24 6.27
C GLY A 58 -2.61 13.70 7.67
N ASP A 59 -3.57 13.63 8.59
CA ASP A 59 -3.40 13.94 10.00
C ASP A 59 -2.85 12.74 10.79
N MET A 60 -2.84 12.85 12.12
CA MET A 60 -2.37 11.76 12.99
C MET A 60 -3.24 10.50 12.87
N SER A 61 -4.53 10.64 12.54
CA SER A 61 -5.43 9.50 12.31
C SER A 61 -4.98 8.69 11.10
N PHE A 62 -4.57 9.39 10.02
CA PHE A 62 -3.99 8.75 8.84
C PHE A 62 -2.66 8.02 9.16
N VAL A 63 -1.79 8.65 9.96
CA VAL A 63 -0.52 8.03 10.40
C VAL A 63 -0.80 6.73 11.16
N ASN A 64 -1.66 6.78 12.18
CA ASN A 64 -2.01 5.61 12.98
C ASN A 64 -2.62 4.49 12.12
N LEU A 65 -3.42 4.85 11.11
CA LEU A 65 -4.01 3.89 10.18
C LEU A 65 -2.93 3.17 9.35
N ILE A 66 -1.98 3.91 8.78
CA ILE A 66 -0.87 3.34 8.02
C ILE A 66 -0.02 2.41 8.90
N GLU A 67 0.39 2.86 10.09
CA GLU A 67 1.21 2.07 11.01
C GLU A 67 0.50 0.81 11.50
N THR A 68 -0.82 0.85 11.66
CA THR A 68 -1.62 -0.31 12.07
C THR A 68 -1.76 -1.32 10.94
N LEU A 69 -1.93 -0.84 9.70
CA LEU A 69 -2.26 -1.69 8.57
C LEU A 69 -1.04 -2.15 7.77
N VAL A 70 0.07 -1.45 7.83
CA VAL A 70 1.22 -1.73 6.97
C VAL A 70 2.48 -1.83 7.80
N SER A 71 3.18 -2.95 7.64
CA SER A 71 4.45 -3.26 8.29
C SER A 71 5.64 -2.92 7.40
#